data_AF-A0A9Q0FD90-F1
#
_entry.id   AF-A0A9Q0FD90-F1
#
_cell.length_a   1.000
_cell.length_b   1.000
_cell.length_c   1.000
_cell.angle_alpha   90.00
_cell.angle_beta   90.00
_cell.angle_gamma   90.00
#
_symmetry.space_group_name_H-M   'P 1'
#
loop_
_entity.id
_entity.type
_entity.pdbx_description
1 polymer ?
#
loop_
_entity_poly.entity_id
_entity_poly.type
_entity_poly.pdbx_seq_one_letter_code
_entity_poly.pdbx_strand_id
1 'polypeptide(L)' 'MNAEDVEDGMSNVQTWMSAALTDEETCTDGFEDVEDGSVKAEVCNRAAVVKKFTSNALALVNTYAAKGMP' A
#
# COMPACT_ATOMS: atom_id res chain seq x y z
N MET A 1 11.43 -4.82 -24.02
CA MET A 1 10.33 -4.83 -23.06
C MET A 1 9.08 -4.60 -23.86
N ASN A 2 8.23 -5.61 -23.91
CA ASN A 2 7.04 -5.64 -24.75
C ASN A 2 5.84 -5.20 -23.92
N ALA A 3 4.69 -4.94 -24.55
CA ALA A 3 3.48 -4.55 -23.84
C ALA A 3 3.06 -5.59 -22.78
N GLU A 4 3.22 -6.88 -23.08
CA GLU A 4 2.95 -8.00 -22.17
C GLU A 4 3.82 -7.95 -20.91
N ASP A 5 5.13 -7.70 -21.04
CA ASP A 5 6.05 -7.56 -19.90
C ASP A 5 5.65 -6.39 -18.99
N VAL A 6 5.12 -5.30 -19.58
CA VAL A 6 4.64 -4.13 -18.84
C VAL A 6 3.36 -4.46 -18.09
N GLU A 7 2.42 -5.17 -18.71
CA GLU A 7 1.15 -5.57 -18.10
C GLU A 7 1.37 -6.50 -16.91
N ASP A 8 2.21 -7.53 -17.06
CA ASP A 8 2.58 -8.44 -15.98
C ASP A 8 3.30 -7.71 -14.83
N GLY A 9 4.20 -6.78 -15.18
CA GLY A 9 4.85 -5.91 -14.22
C GLY A 9 3.84 -5.08 -13.42
N MET A 10 2.85 -4.48 -14.08
CA MET A 10 1.83 -3.66 -13.42
C MET A 10 0.93 -4.51 -12.51
N SER A 11 0.52 -5.70 -12.96
CA SER A 11 -0.29 -6.63 -12.15
C SER A 11 0.40 -7.03 -10.85
N ASN A 12 1.71 -7.33 -10.92
CA ASN A 12 2.51 -7.62 -9.73
C ASN A 12 2.60 -6.40 -8.79
N VAL A 13 2.84 -5.20 -9.34
CA VAL A 13 2.89 -3.97 -8.54
C VAL A 13 1.57 -3.71 -7.83
N GLN A 14 0.43 -3.86 -8.52
CA GLN A 14 -0.90 -3.70 -7.93
C GLN A 14 -1.14 -4.70 -6.79
N THR A 15 -0.77 -5.97 -7.01
CA THR A 15 -0.92 -7.03 -6.01
C THR A 15 -0.10 -6.73 -4.76
N TRP A 16 1.16 -6.35 -4.93
CA TRP A 16 2.08 -6.13 -3.80
C TRP A 16 1.75 -4.85 -3.04
N MET A 17 1.31 -3.79 -3.72
CA MET A 17 0.83 -2.58 -3.04
C MET A 17 -0.47 -2.82 -2.27
N SER A 18 -1.37 -3.67 -2.79
CA SER A 18 -2.59 -4.05 -2.06
C SER A 18 -2.28 -4.91 -0.83
N ALA A 19 -1.29 -5.80 -0.95
CA ALA A 19 -0.77 -6.55 0.20
C ALA A 19 -0.14 -5.62 1.24
N ALA A 20 0.70 -4.67 0.83
CA ALA A 20 1.31 -3.69 1.73
C ALA A 20 0.26 -2.86 2.49
N LEU A 21 -0.82 -2.42 1.82
CA LEU A 21 -1.95 -1.75 2.49
C LEU A 21 -2.60 -2.63 3.55
N THR A 22 -2.71 -3.93 3.29
CA THR A 22 -3.29 -4.89 4.24
C THR A 22 -2.35 -5.12 5.42
N ASP A 23 -1.04 -5.21 5.18
CA ASP A 23 -0.03 -5.34 6.24
C ASP A 23 0.01 -4.10 7.14
N GLU A 24 -0.15 -2.90 6.56
CA GLU A 24 -0.20 -1.64 7.31
C GLU A 24 -1.46 -1.53 8.19
N GLU A 25 -2.62 -1.95 7.67
CA GLU A 25 -3.86 -2.03 8.46
C GLU A 25 -3.75 -3.03 9.60
N THR A 26 -3.38 -4.26 9.27
CA THR A 26 -3.25 -5.33 10.27
C THR A 26 -2.16 -5.02 11.30
N CYS A 27 -1.13 -4.26 10.92
CA CYS A 27 -0.16 -3.72 11.87
C CYS A 27 -0.85 -2.85 12.92
N THR A 28 -1.72 -1.91 12.52
CA THR A 28 -2.44 -1.06 13.48
C THR A 28 -3.53 -1.79 14.25
N ASP A 29 -4.21 -2.76 13.63
CA ASP A 29 -5.21 -3.61 14.29
C ASP A 29 -4.57 -4.37 15.47
N GLY A 30 -3.33 -4.83 15.31
CA GLY A 30 -2.56 -5.50 16.37
C GLY A 30 -2.28 -4.64 17.61
N PHE A 31 -2.53 -3.33 17.56
CA PHE A 31 -2.38 -2.40 18.68
C PHE A 31 -3.71 -1.96 19.31
N GLU A 32 -4.87 -2.42 18.82
CA GLU A 32 -6.17 -1.98 19.33
C GLU A 32 -6.33 -2.23 20.84
N ASP A 33 -5.94 -3.42 21.31
CA ASP A 33 -6.01 -3.82 22.72
C ASP A 33 -4.80 -3.39 23.57
N VAL A 34 -3.83 -2.68 22.96
CA VAL A 34 -2.67 -2.15 23.68
C VAL A 34 -3.05 -0.83 24.34
N GLU A 35 -2.72 -0.66 25.63
CA GLU A 35 -2.94 0.59 26.35
C GLU A 35 -2.29 1.78 25.62
N ASP A 36 -2.96 2.92 25.65
CA ASP A 36 -2.46 4.12 25.00
C ASP A 36 -1.14 4.58 25.63
N GLY A 37 -0.14 4.80 24.79
CA GLY A 37 1.20 5.18 25.21
C GLY A 37 2.05 5.62 24.04
N SER A 38 3.24 6.16 24.33
CA SER A 38 4.13 6.72 23.32
C SER A 38 4.46 5.73 22.21
N VAL A 39 4.65 4.45 22.55
CA VAL A 39 5.00 3.40 21.56
C VAL A 39 3.85 3.16 20.59
N LYS A 40 2.63 2.93 21.09
CA LYS A 40 1.42 2.75 20.25
C LYS A 40 1.22 3.97 19.35
N ALA A 41 1.29 5.17 19.91
CA ALA A 41 1.14 6.41 19.16
C ALA A 41 2.20 6.55 18.05
N GLU A 42 3.47 6.27 18.33
CA GLU A 42 4.53 6.34 17.33
C GLU A 42 4.37 5.30 16.22
N VAL A 43 4.06 4.05 16.56
CA VAL A 43 3.87 2.97 15.58
C VAL A 43 2.66 3.27 14.70
N CYS A 44 1.50 3.55 15.29
CA CYS A 44 0.28 3.82 14.52
C CYS A 44 0.41 5.07 13.64
N ASN A 45 1.06 6.13 14.12
CA ASN A 45 1.31 7.31 13.29
C ASN A 45 2.22 7.01 12.09
N ARG A 46 3.29 6.22 12.29
CA ARG A 46 4.17 5.83 11.19
C ARG A 46 3.45 4.91 10.19
N ALA A 47 2.72 3.91 10.67
CA ALA A 47 1.91 3.03 9.82
C ALA A 47 0.89 3.81 8.98
N ALA A 48 0.18 4.77 9.59
CA ALA A 48 -0.76 5.63 8.88
C ALA A 48 -0.10 6.49 7.77
N VAL A 49 1.13 6.96 8.01
CA VAL A 49 1.91 7.69 7.00
C VAL A 49 2.30 6.77 5.84
N VAL A 50 2.80 5.56 6.12
CA VAL A 50 3.15 4.60 5.07
C VAL A 50 1.89 4.20 4.28
N LYS A 51 0.77 3.90 4.94
CA LYS A 51 -0.52 3.64 4.30
C LYS A 51 -0.96 4.71 3.33
N LYS A 52 -0.79 5.98 3.71
CA LYS A 52 -1.09 7.10 2.82
C LYS A 52 -0.20 7.09 1.58
N PHE A 53 1.10 6.82 1.73
CA PHE A 53 2.02 6.73 0.58
C PHE A 53 1.69 5.54 -0.32
N THR A 54 1.48 4.35 0.25
CA THR A 54 1.12 3.14 -0.47
C THR A 54 -0.20 3.32 -1.23
N SER A 55 -1.21 3.92 -0.60
CA SER A 55 -2.51 4.21 -1.23
C SER A 55 -2.38 5.20 -2.40
N ASN A 56 -1.61 6.28 -2.22
CA ASN A 56 -1.36 7.24 -3.30
C ASN A 56 -0.62 6.59 -4.47
N ALA A 57 0.41 5.78 -4.19
CA ALA A 57 1.16 5.07 -5.22
C ALA A 57 0.27 4.06 -5.98
N LEU A 58 -0.54 3.28 -5.26
CA LEU A 58 -1.48 2.35 -5.87
C LEU A 58 -2.51 3.06 -6.75
N ALA A 59 -3.00 4.24 -6.35
CA ALA A 59 -3.90 5.05 -7.18
C ALA A 59 -3.23 5.49 -8.50
N LEU A 60 -1.95 5.87 -8.46
CA LEU A 60 -1.18 6.22 -9.65
C LEU A 60 -0.98 5.00 -10.56
N VAL A 61 -0.59 3.85 -9.99
CA VAL A 61 -0.41 2.59 -10.73
C VAL A 61 -1.71 2.15 -11.38
N ASN A 62 -2.82 2.15 -10.64
CA ASN A 62 -4.14 1.81 -11.17
C ASN A 62 -4.55 2.75 -12.31
N THR A 63 -4.26 4.05 -12.17
CA THR A 63 -4.52 5.02 -13.24
C THR A 63 -3.67 4.76 -14.47
N TYR A 64 -2.39 4.41 -14.29
CA TYR A 64 -1.48 4.09 -15.38
C TYR A 64 -1.90 2.81 -16.12
N ALA A 65 -2.19 1.73 -15.39
CA ALA A 65 -2.64 0.46 -15.95
C ALA A 65 -3.99 0.58 -16.67
N ALA A 66 -4.96 1.31 -16.10
CA ALA A 66 -6.28 1.48 -16.69
C ALA A 66 -6.28 2.40 -17.92
N LYS A 67 -5.35 3.37 -17.99
CA LYS A 67 -5.24 4.26 -19.15
C LYS A 67 -4.65 3.57 -20.37
N GLY A 68 -4.13 2.34 -20.24
CA GLY A 68 -3.57 1.55 -21.34
C GLY A 68 -2.81 2.44 -22.31
N MET A 69 -1.79 3.16 -21.84
CA MET A 69 -1.12 4.14 -22.67
C MET A 69 0.10 3.50 -23.35
N PRO A 70 0.33 3.82 -24.64
CA PRO A 70 0.40 2.93 -25.81
C PRO A 70 1.30 1.69 -25.72
#